data_AF-A0A917EKA7-F1
#
_entry.id   AF-A0A917EKA7-F1
#
_cell.length_a   1.000
_cell.length_b   1.000
_cell.length_c   1.000
_cell.angle_alpha   90.00
_cell.angle_beta   90.00
_cell.angle_gamma   90.00
#
_symmetry.space_group_name_H-M   'P 1'
#
loop_
_entity.id
_entity.type
_entity.pdbx_description
1 polymer ?
#
loop_
_entity_poly.entity_id
_entity_poly.type
_entity_poly.pdbx_seq_one_letter_code
_entity_poly.pdbx_strand_id
1 'polypeptide(L)'
;MAKLTRWLLRAAALVALIYAGHTVIEIVVPWFDMTLLPETEELMHRAIVVAIGLFMILMAIPFVPGAEIGLTLLTVVGGTLAPLIYLATATSLTFAFLVGRLLPPGVLHKGLNALGLHRAASLVAEAAALSEAELHEKLIAGVTSPWARNLLRHRYVALALIINLPGNMVLGGGGGISMIAGLSRMFHPLPFVLTVLIAVLPVPLIFYVGLN
;
A
#
# COMPACT_ATOMS: atom_id res chain seq x y z
N MET A 1 -33.13 14.16 6.99
CA MET A 1 -33.01 12.82 6.37
C MET A 1 -31.64 12.57 5.72
N ALA A 2 -31.13 13.43 4.82
CA ALA A 2 -29.85 13.20 4.11
C ALA A 2 -28.58 12.98 4.97
N LYS A 3 -28.51 13.55 6.18
CA LYS A 3 -27.38 13.30 7.11
C LYS A 3 -27.40 11.88 7.69
N LEU A 4 -28.59 11.38 8.05
CA LEU A 4 -28.75 10.04 8.60
C LEU A 4 -28.43 8.98 7.55
N THR A 5 -28.89 9.17 6.31
CA THR A 5 -28.59 8.26 5.19
C THR A 5 -27.09 8.14 4.92
N ARG A 6 -26.34 9.25 5.00
CA ARG A 6 -24.88 9.24 4.82
C ARG A 6 -24.14 8.56 5.96
N TRP A 7 -24.58 8.74 7.21
CA TRP A 7 -24.04 8.01 8.35
C TRP A 7 -24.30 6.51 8.23
N LEU A 8 -25.51 6.13 7.82
CA LEU A 8 -25.86 4.73 7.55
C LEU A 8 -25.01 4.14 6.42
N LEU A 9 -24.76 4.89 5.33
CA LEU A 9 -23.87 4.43 4.25
C LEU A 9 -22.42 4.23 4.71
N ARG A 10 -21.90 5.13 5.56
CA ARG A 10 -20.55 4.98 6.12
C ARG A 10 -20.45 3.81 7.08
N ALA A 11 -21.44 3.65 7.95
CA ALA A 11 -21.53 2.51 8.85
C ALA A 11 -21.64 1.21 8.05
N ALA A 12 -22.48 1.18 7.01
CA ALA A 12 -22.62 0.02 6.12
C ALA A 12 -21.32 -0.29 5.38
N ALA A 13 -20.60 0.71 4.87
CA ALA A 13 -19.30 0.52 4.24
C ALA A 13 -18.25 -0.02 5.22
N LEU A 14 -18.24 0.48 6.46
CA LEU A 14 -17.35 -0.01 7.51
C LEU A 14 -17.69 -1.45 7.90
N VAL A 15 -18.97 -1.76 8.08
CA VAL A 15 -19.45 -3.12 8.38
C VAL A 15 -19.15 -4.07 7.23
N ALA A 16 -19.35 -3.65 5.99
CA ALA A 16 -19.00 -4.44 4.81
C ALA A 16 -17.50 -4.72 4.74
N LEU A 17 -16.66 -3.73 5.07
CA LEU A 17 -15.20 -3.90 5.13
C LEU A 17 -14.79 -4.88 6.24
N ILE A 18 -15.37 -4.76 7.43
CA ILE A 18 -15.11 -5.66 8.57
C ILE A 18 -15.56 -7.09 8.22
N TYR A 19 -16.77 -7.22 7.66
CA TYR A 19 -17.32 -8.51 7.26
C TYR A 19 -16.47 -9.17 6.17
N ALA A 20 -16.07 -8.41 5.14
CA ALA A 20 -15.17 -8.90 4.11
C ALA A 20 -13.83 -9.38 4.70
N GLY A 21 -13.26 -8.64 5.66
CA GLY A 21 -12.07 -9.07 6.38
C GLY A 21 -12.27 -10.39 7.13
N HIS A 22 -13.40 -10.55 7.82
CA HIS A 22 -13.76 -11.79 8.51
C HIS A 22 -13.92 -12.96 7.53
N THR A 23 -14.62 -12.77 6.41
CA THR A 23 -14.82 -13.84 5.42
C THR A 23 -13.50 -14.26 4.78
N VAL A 24 -12.59 -13.31 4.53
CA VAL A 24 -11.24 -13.64 4.05
C VAL A 24 -10.50 -14.52 5.07
N ILE A 25 -10.59 -14.20 6.36
CA ILE A 25 -9.96 -15.02 7.42
C ILE A 25 -10.58 -16.42 7.45
N GLU A 26 -11.90 -16.56 7.37
CA GLU A 26 -12.58 -17.87 7.36
C GLU A 26 -12.26 -18.72 6.13
N ILE A 27 -11.99 -18.10 4.98
CA ILE A 27 -11.57 -18.82 3.76
C ILE A 27 -10.10 -19.25 3.88
N VAL A 28 -9.25 -18.39 4.44
CA VAL A 28 -7.80 -18.55 4.44
C VAL A 28 -7.31 -19.44 5.59
N VAL A 29 -7.90 -19.33 6.79
CA VAL A 29 -7.48 -20.08 7.98
C VAL A 29 -7.57 -21.60 7.80
N PRO A 30 -8.61 -22.19 7.19
CA PRO A 30 -8.65 -23.62 6.90
C PRO A 30 -7.58 -24.11 5.92
N TRP A 31 -6.99 -23.21 5.11
CA TRP A 31 -5.84 -23.55 4.28
C TRP A 31 -4.55 -23.70 5.09
N PHE A 32 -4.53 -23.19 6.33
CA PHE A 32 -3.41 -23.23 7.27
C PHE A 32 -3.62 -24.23 8.41
N ASP A 33 -4.67 -25.06 8.38
CA ASP A 33 -4.89 -26.10 9.39
C ASP A 33 -3.71 -27.10 9.38
N MET A 34 -2.77 -26.89 10.31
CA MET A 34 -1.47 -27.58 10.42
C MET A 34 -1.59 -29.06 10.88
N THR A 35 -2.80 -29.58 11.05
CA THR A 35 -3.04 -31.01 11.33
C THR A 35 -2.90 -31.89 10.08
N LEU A 36 -2.70 -31.28 8.90
CA LEU A 36 -2.42 -31.93 7.63
C LEU A 36 -1.04 -31.52 7.08
N LEU A 37 0.03 -31.70 7.85
CA LEU A 37 1.41 -31.65 7.32
C LEU A 37 1.91 -33.08 6.98
N PRO A 38 1.60 -33.65 5.81
CA PRO A 38 2.32 -34.80 5.28
C PRO A 38 3.42 -34.38 4.30
N GLU A 39 4.51 -35.17 4.28
CA GLU A 39 5.81 -34.99 3.62
C GLU A 39 5.81 -34.89 2.08
N THR A 40 5.01 -34.03 1.46
CA THR A 40 4.99 -33.87 -0.01
C THR A 40 5.43 -32.47 -0.44
N GLU A 41 6.51 -32.40 -1.23
CA GLU A 41 7.10 -31.15 -1.73
C GLU A 41 6.09 -30.27 -2.50
N GLU A 42 5.10 -30.90 -3.15
CA GLU A 42 4.09 -30.21 -3.96
C GLU A 42 3.11 -29.36 -3.12
N LEU A 43 2.65 -29.86 -1.97
CA LEU A 43 1.73 -29.12 -1.10
C LEU A 43 2.43 -27.92 -0.44
N MET A 44 3.69 -28.08 -0.07
CA MET A 44 4.50 -27.00 0.48
C MET A 44 4.73 -25.88 -0.55
N HIS A 45 4.99 -26.23 -1.81
CA HIS A 45 5.10 -25.25 -2.89
C HIS A 45 3.80 -24.48 -3.10
N ARG A 46 2.65 -25.17 -3.09
CA ARG A 46 1.32 -24.53 -3.20
C ARG A 46 1.05 -23.59 -2.03
N ALA A 47 1.35 -24.00 -0.80
CA ALA A 47 1.17 -23.17 0.38
C ALA A 47 2.00 -21.87 0.32
N ILE A 48 3.26 -21.97 -0.13
CA ILE A 48 4.14 -20.81 -0.33
C ILE A 48 3.54 -19.85 -1.38
N VAL A 49 3.10 -20.37 -2.54
CA VAL A 49 2.49 -19.56 -3.59
C VAL A 49 1.24 -18.84 -3.10
N VAL A 50 0.36 -19.55 -2.38
CA VAL A 50 -0.86 -18.97 -1.78
C VAL A 50 -0.51 -17.90 -0.76
N ALA A 51 0.43 -18.17 0.16
CA ALA A 51 0.85 -17.21 1.18
C ALA A 51 1.45 -15.94 0.55
N ILE A 52 2.28 -16.07 -0.48
CA ILE A 52 2.84 -14.93 -1.21
C ILE A 52 1.76 -14.17 -1.96
N GLY A 53 0.83 -14.86 -2.61
CA GLY A 53 -0.31 -14.22 -3.29
C GLY A 53 -1.15 -13.38 -2.33
N LEU A 54 -1.48 -13.94 -1.16
CA LEU A 54 -2.19 -13.23 -0.09
C LEU A 54 -1.37 -12.05 0.44
N PHE A 55 -0.08 -12.25 0.67
CA PHE A 55 0.84 -11.19 1.07
C PHE A 55 0.84 -10.04 0.05
N MET A 56 0.91 -10.34 -1.25
CA MET A 56 0.91 -9.32 -2.30
C MET A 56 -0.38 -8.50 -2.31
N ILE A 57 -1.53 -9.17 -2.19
CA ILE A 57 -2.83 -8.51 -2.13
C ILE A 57 -2.91 -7.61 -0.90
N LEU A 58 -2.56 -8.13 0.27
CA LEU A 58 -2.56 -7.39 1.53
C LEU A 58 -1.62 -6.18 1.48
N MET A 59 -0.40 -6.34 0.94
CA MET A 59 0.58 -5.27 0.76
C MET A 59 0.07 -4.12 -0.10
N ALA A 60 -0.76 -4.41 -1.11
CA ALA A 60 -1.29 -3.40 -2.02
C ALA A 60 -2.47 -2.61 -1.42
N ILE A 61 -3.14 -3.15 -0.40
CA ILE A 61 -4.29 -2.52 0.23
C ILE A 61 -3.83 -1.38 1.15
N PRO A 62 -4.42 -0.18 1.07
CA PRO A 62 -4.09 0.93 1.95
C PRO A 62 -4.44 0.60 3.41
N PHE A 63 -3.64 1.12 4.33
CA PHE A 63 -3.72 0.97 5.79
C PHE A 63 -3.41 -0.43 6.35
N VAL A 64 -3.06 -1.39 5.50
CA VAL A 64 -2.56 -2.69 5.95
C VAL A 64 -1.09 -2.55 6.41
N PRO A 65 -0.70 -3.12 7.57
CA PRO A 65 0.69 -3.13 8.07
C PRO A 65 1.54 -4.12 7.27
N GLY A 66 1.69 -3.86 5.98
CA GLY A 66 2.30 -4.80 5.05
C GLY A 66 3.79 -5.04 5.32
N ALA A 67 4.53 -3.98 5.69
CA ALA A 67 5.96 -4.10 5.98
C ALA A 67 6.20 -5.00 7.20
N GLU A 68 5.36 -4.88 8.23
CA GLU A 68 5.38 -5.71 9.42
C GLU A 68 5.03 -7.16 9.08
N ILE A 69 4.02 -7.39 8.23
CA ILE A 69 3.68 -8.74 7.74
C ILE A 69 4.86 -9.36 6.96
N GLY A 70 5.50 -8.59 6.09
CA GLY A 70 6.67 -9.04 5.32
C GLY A 70 7.84 -9.41 6.22
N LEU A 71 8.09 -8.62 7.27
CA LEU A 71 9.10 -8.93 8.28
C LEU A 71 8.74 -10.22 9.04
N THR A 72 7.49 -10.41 9.44
CA THR A 72 7.04 -11.65 10.08
C THR A 72 7.27 -12.86 9.16
N LEU A 73 6.92 -12.75 7.87
CA LEU A 73 7.17 -13.83 6.91
C LEU A 73 8.66 -14.15 6.75
N LEU A 74 9.52 -13.14 6.69
CA LEU A 74 10.97 -13.34 6.64
C LEU A 74 11.51 -14.03 7.90
N THR A 75 10.96 -13.72 9.08
CA THR A 75 11.36 -14.38 10.33
C THR A 75 10.86 -15.82 10.45
N VAL A 76 9.67 -16.11 9.93
CA VAL A 76 9.05 -17.45 10.01
C VAL A 76 9.61 -18.39 8.95
N VAL A 77 9.77 -17.91 7.72
CA VAL A 77 10.16 -18.74 6.57
C VAL A 77 11.68 -18.70 6.32
N GLY A 78 12.38 -17.73 6.89
CA GLY A 78 13.85 -17.61 6.82
C GLY A 78 14.35 -16.87 5.57
N GLY A 79 15.69 -16.77 5.48
CA GLY A 79 16.41 -16.00 4.45
C GLY A 79 16.26 -16.54 3.02
N THR A 80 15.97 -17.83 2.86
CA THR A 80 15.88 -18.49 1.54
C THR A 80 14.81 -17.88 0.64
N LEU A 81 13.64 -17.50 1.20
CA LEU A 81 12.56 -16.87 0.44
C LEU A 81 12.65 -15.34 0.39
N ALA A 82 13.70 -14.73 0.96
CA ALA A 82 13.84 -13.28 0.98
C ALA A 82 13.82 -12.62 -0.41
N PRO A 83 14.45 -13.18 -1.48
CA PRO A 83 14.35 -12.62 -2.83
C PRO A 83 12.91 -12.62 -3.35
N LEU A 84 12.14 -13.66 -3.02
CA LEU A 84 10.75 -13.80 -3.45
C LEU A 84 9.83 -12.81 -2.70
N ILE A 85 10.03 -12.64 -1.40
CA ILE A 85 9.31 -11.64 -0.59
C ILE A 85 9.66 -10.22 -1.05
N TYR A 86 10.92 -9.96 -1.38
CA TYR A 86 11.37 -8.68 -1.96
C TYR A 86 10.62 -8.36 -3.27
N LEU A 87 10.60 -9.31 -4.22
CA LEU A 87 9.90 -9.13 -5.49
C LEU A 87 8.39 -8.97 -5.28
N ALA A 88 7.78 -9.78 -4.42
CA ALA A 88 6.36 -9.66 -4.07
C ALA A 88 6.02 -8.28 -3.48
N THR A 89 6.87 -7.75 -2.61
CA THR A 89 6.69 -6.43 -2.02
C THR A 89 6.79 -5.33 -3.08
N ALA A 90 7.88 -5.32 -3.87
CA ALA A 90 8.10 -4.30 -4.88
C ALA A 90 6.99 -4.30 -5.96
N THR A 91 6.55 -5.48 -6.39
CA THR A 91 5.46 -5.63 -7.36
C THR A 91 4.12 -5.16 -6.79
N SER A 92 3.82 -5.45 -5.52
CA SER A 92 2.58 -5.01 -4.87
C SER A 92 2.51 -3.50 -4.69
N LEU A 93 3.62 -2.87 -4.28
CA LEU A 93 3.71 -1.41 -4.17
C LEU A 93 3.58 -0.74 -5.55
N THR A 94 4.23 -1.32 -6.56
CA THR A 94 4.09 -0.87 -7.95
C THR A 94 2.65 -1.00 -8.43
N PHE A 95 1.98 -2.12 -8.13
CA PHE A 95 0.58 -2.34 -8.47
C PHE A 95 -0.33 -1.29 -7.81
N ALA A 96 -0.17 -1.05 -6.50
CA ALA A 96 -0.94 -0.01 -5.79
C ALA A 96 -0.73 1.38 -6.40
N PHE A 97 0.51 1.71 -6.78
CA PHE A 97 0.82 2.94 -7.52
C PHE A 97 0.10 3.01 -8.87
N LEU A 98 0.12 1.93 -9.66
CA LEU A 98 -0.57 1.91 -10.95
C LEU A 98 -2.08 2.05 -10.79
N VAL A 99 -2.68 1.38 -9.81
CA VAL A 99 -4.10 1.54 -9.47
C VAL A 99 -4.42 3.01 -9.18
N GLY A 100 -3.60 3.67 -8.35
CA GLY A 100 -3.75 5.10 -8.07
C GLY A 100 -3.58 5.98 -9.31
N ARG A 101 -2.57 5.71 -10.14
CA ARG A 101 -2.26 6.52 -11.32
C ARG A 101 -3.30 6.41 -12.42
N LEU A 102 -3.84 5.22 -12.64
CA LEU A 102 -4.83 4.92 -13.67
C LEU A 102 -6.25 5.32 -13.26
N LEU A 103 -6.49 5.58 -11.97
CA LEU A 103 -7.80 6.01 -11.49
C LEU A 103 -8.15 7.40 -12.07
N PRO A 104 -9.27 7.53 -12.81
CA PRO A 104 -9.69 8.83 -13.32
C PRO A 104 -10.14 9.75 -12.19
N PRO A 105 -9.70 11.02 -12.14
CA PRO A 105 -10.08 11.96 -11.08
C PRO A 105 -11.61 12.13 -10.94
N GLY A 106 -12.35 12.05 -12.06
CA GLY A 106 -13.80 12.12 -12.05
C GLY A 106 -14.48 10.94 -11.35
N VAL A 107 -13.91 9.73 -11.45
CA VAL A 107 -14.41 8.54 -10.74
C VAL A 107 -14.16 8.69 -9.25
N LEU A 108 -12.96 9.14 -8.86
CA LEU A 108 -12.62 9.38 -7.47
C LEU A 108 -13.49 10.48 -6.85
N HIS A 109 -13.67 11.60 -7.54
CA HIS A 109 -14.52 12.71 -7.10
C HIS A 109 -15.97 12.24 -6.87
N LYS A 110 -16.55 11.50 -7.83
CA LYS A 110 -17.90 10.93 -7.69
C LYS A 110 -17.99 9.95 -6.53
N GLY A 111 -17.01 9.06 -6.37
CA GLY A 111 -16.96 8.09 -5.28
C GLY A 111 -16.87 8.77 -3.90
N LEU A 112 -15.97 9.74 -3.74
CA LEU A 112 -15.84 10.52 -2.50
C LEU A 112 -17.12 11.30 -2.18
N ASN A 113 -17.78 11.89 -3.18
CA ASN A 113 -19.06 12.56 -2.99
C ASN A 113 -20.19 11.60 -2.59
N ALA A 114 -20.24 10.39 -3.18
CA ALA A 114 -21.21 9.36 -2.82
C ALA A 114 -21.03 8.90 -1.36
N LEU A 115 -19.79 8.83 -0.86
CA LEU A 115 -19.47 8.55 0.55
C LEU A 115 -19.71 9.75 1.50
N GLY A 116 -20.15 10.89 0.94
CA GLY A 116 -20.37 12.14 1.68
C GLY A 116 -19.08 12.82 2.12
N LEU A 117 -17.92 12.45 1.56
CA LEU A 117 -16.61 13.04 1.83
C LEU A 117 -16.38 14.29 0.96
N HIS A 118 -17.30 15.26 1.03
CA HIS A 118 -17.33 16.42 0.13
C HIS A 118 -16.04 17.24 0.15
N ARG A 119 -15.38 17.37 1.31
CA ARG A 119 -14.07 18.05 1.42
C ARG A 119 -12.97 17.31 0.65
N ALA A 120 -12.92 15.98 0.76
CA ALA A 120 -11.95 15.19 0.00
C ALA A 120 -12.25 15.26 -1.50
N ALA A 121 -13.54 15.19 -1.88
CA ALA A 121 -13.96 15.33 -3.27
C ALA A 121 -13.58 16.69 -3.87
N SER A 122 -13.72 17.79 -3.12
CA SER A 122 -13.31 19.13 -3.59
C SER A 122 -11.79 19.24 -3.73
N LEU A 123 -11.03 18.74 -2.76
CA LEU A 123 -9.57 18.72 -2.83
C LEU A 123 -9.06 17.93 -4.04
N VAL A 124 -9.67 16.78 -4.34
CA VAL A 124 -9.32 15.98 -5.53
C VAL A 124 -9.65 16.74 -6.82
N ALA A 125 -10.79 17.44 -6.88
CA ALA A 125 -11.17 18.23 -8.05
C ALA A 125 -10.24 19.42 -8.26
N GLU A 126 -9.88 20.14 -7.19
CA GLU A 126 -8.91 21.24 -7.22
C GLU A 126 -7.52 20.76 -7.66
N ALA A 127 -7.05 19.64 -7.08
CA ALA A 127 -5.75 19.09 -7.45
C ALA A 127 -5.71 18.61 -8.90
N ALA A 128 -6.81 18.03 -9.41
CA ALA A 128 -6.91 17.57 -10.79
C ALA A 128 -6.94 18.71 -11.83
N ALA A 129 -7.29 19.93 -11.41
CA ALA A 129 -7.27 21.10 -12.29
C ALA A 129 -5.86 21.73 -12.42
N LEU A 130 -4.94 21.37 -11.53
CA LEU A 130 -3.56 21.85 -11.55
C LEU A 130 -2.68 20.95 -12.42
N SER A 131 -1.69 21.54 -13.09
CA SER A 131 -0.59 20.79 -13.68
C SER A 131 0.29 20.15 -12.59
N GLU A 132 1.09 19.15 -12.96
CA GLU A 132 2.01 18.47 -12.02
C GLU A 132 3.00 19.45 -11.37
N ALA A 133 3.47 20.45 -12.11
CA ALA A 133 4.39 21.48 -11.62
C ALA A 133 3.70 22.41 -10.62
N GLU A 134 2.50 22.90 -10.94
CA GLU A 134 1.73 23.79 -10.07
C GLU A 134 1.31 23.09 -8.77
N LEU A 135 0.92 21.80 -8.85
CA LEU A 135 0.60 21.01 -7.67
C LEU A 135 1.81 20.85 -6.75
N HIS A 136 2.99 20.56 -7.32
CA HIS A 136 4.22 20.42 -6.57
C HIS A 136 4.61 21.74 -5.86
N GLU A 137 4.51 22.86 -6.56
CA GLU A 137 4.81 24.18 -6.00
C GLU A 137 3.82 24.56 -4.89
N LYS A 138 2.52 24.31 -5.09
CA LYS A 138 1.47 24.54 -4.08
C LYS A 138 1.73 23.73 -2.81
N LEU A 139 2.17 22.48 -2.93
CA LEU A 139 2.53 21.63 -1.79
C LEU A 139 3.78 22.15 -1.06
N ILE A 140 4.80 22.60 -1.78
CA ILE A 140 6.03 23.17 -1.20
C ILE A 140 5.73 24.49 -0.48
N ALA A 141 4.91 25.36 -1.08
CA ALA A 141 4.54 26.66 -0.52
C ALA A 141 3.77 26.53 0.81
N GLY A 142 2.98 25.45 0.96
CA GLY A 142 2.24 25.15 2.19
C GLY A 142 3.10 24.70 3.38
N VAL A 143 4.40 24.43 3.18
CA VAL A 143 5.29 23.91 4.23
C VAL A 143 6.20 25.01 4.78
N THR A 144 6.07 25.26 6.09
CA THR A 144 6.85 26.28 6.82
C THR A 144 8.24 25.79 7.24
N SER A 145 8.41 24.49 7.50
CA SER A 145 9.70 23.92 7.91
C SER A 145 10.68 23.81 6.73
N PRO A 146 11.90 24.38 6.82
CA PRO A 146 12.92 24.29 5.77
C PRO A 146 13.32 22.86 5.43
N TRP A 147 13.35 21.97 6.44
CA TRP A 147 13.77 20.57 6.25
C TRP A 147 12.71 19.78 5.50
N ALA A 148 11.44 19.92 5.89
CA ALA A 148 10.32 19.30 5.18
C ALA A 148 10.19 19.84 3.75
N ARG A 149 10.45 21.13 3.54
CA ARG A 149 10.49 21.74 2.20
C ARG A 149 11.58 21.10 1.33
N ASN A 150 12.79 20.96 1.86
CA ASN A 150 13.90 20.34 1.12
C ASN A 150 13.64 18.85 0.82
N LEU A 151 12.99 18.14 1.74
CA LEU A 151 12.59 16.75 1.55
C LEU A 151 11.56 16.60 0.43
N LEU A 152 10.55 17.49 0.37
CA LEU A 152 9.56 17.51 -0.72
C LEU A 152 10.19 17.80 -2.09
N ARG A 153 11.23 18.64 -2.16
CA ARG A 153 12.00 18.85 -3.42
C ARG A 153 12.65 17.56 -3.91
N HIS A 154 13.05 16.68 -2.99
CA HIS A 154 13.57 15.34 -3.28
C HIS A 154 12.49 14.29 -3.10
N ARG A 155 11.36 14.44 -3.80
CA ARG A 155 10.13 13.63 -3.63
C ARG A 155 10.36 12.12 -3.65
N TYR A 156 11.31 11.60 -4.44
CA TYR A 156 11.64 10.17 -4.46
C TYR A 156 12.37 9.71 -3.19
N VAL A 157 13.24 10.56 -2.65
CA VAL A 157 13.87 10.31 -1.34
C VAL A 157 12.82 10.38 -0.23
N ALA A 158 11.93 11.38 -0.29
CA ALA A 158 10.81 11.49 0.65
C ALA A 158 9.94 10.22 0.64
N LEU A 159 9.61 9.72 -0.56
CA LEU A 159 8.85 8.49 -0.74
C LEU A 159 9.58 7.29 -0.12
N ALA A 160 10.88 7.10 -0.42
CA ALA A 160 11.66 6.00 0.12
C ALA A 160 11.72 6.02 1.67
N LEU A 161 11.88 7.22 2.25
CA LEU A 161 11.91 7.39 3.71
C LEU A 161 10.54 7.12 4.35
N ILE A 162 9.45 7.63 3.78
CA ILE A 162 8.10 7.44 4.33
C ILE A 162 7.69 5.97 4.26
N ILE A 163 8.03 5.25 3.18
CA ILE A 163 7.78 3.81 3.06
C ILE A 163 8.53 3.01 4.14
N ASN A 164 9.72 3.43 4.54
CA ASN A 164 10.50 2.74 5.58
C ASN A 164 10.28 3.28 7.00
N LEU A 165 9.40 4.26 7.18
CA LEU A 165 9.13 4.82 8.50
C LEU A 165 8.35 3.80 9.35
N PRO A 166 8.78 3.52 10.60
CA PRO A 166 7.98 2.69 11.50
C PRO A 166 6.62 3.35 11.76
N GLY A 167 5.55 2.54 11.74
CA GLY A 167 4.19 3.05 11.89
C GLY A 167 3.63 3.78 10.67
N ASN A 168 4.23 3.58 9.49
CA ASN A 168 3.70 4.12 8.23
C ASN A 168 2.23 3.69 7.93
N MET A 169 1.71 2.65 8.60
CA MET A 169 0.32 2.21 8.50
C MET A 169 -0.68 3.33 8.81
N VAL A 170 -0.33 4.23 9.73
CA VAL A 170 -1.14 5.41 10.08
C VAL A 170 -1.26 6.38 8.89
N LEU A 171 -0.24 6.42 8.06
CA LEU A 171 -0.19 7.21 6.82
C LEU A 171 -0.74 6.44 5.60
N GLY A 172 -1.27 5.23 5.80
CA GLY A 172 -1.78 4.36 4.74
C GLY A 172 -0.93 3.14 4.42
N GLY A 173 0.18 2.92 5.12
CA GLY A 173 1.10 1.80 4.86
C GLY A 173 1.78 1.90 3.50
N GLY A 174 2.63 0.93 3.16
CA GLY A 174 3.34 0.92 1.88
C GLY A 174 2.39 1.03 0.67
N GLY A 175 1.30 0.23 0.67
CA GLY A 175 0.30 0.23 -0.39
C GLY A 175 -0.43 1.56 -0.53
N GLY A 176 -0.90 2.15 0.57
CA GLY A 176 -1.60 3.43 0.55
C GLY A 176 -0.69 4.60 0.16
N ILE A 177 0.54 4.63 0.66
CA ILE A 177 1.55 5.64 0.26
C ILE A 177 1.79 5.55 -1.26
N SER A 178 1.98 4.33 -1.78
CA SER A 178 2.20 4.08 -3.21
C SER A 178 0.99 4.48 -4.05
N MET A 179 -0.21 4.16 -3.59
CA MET A 179 -1.46 4.53 -4.26
C MET A 179 -1.67 6.05 -4.29
N ILE A 180 -1.40 6.76 -3.19
CA ILE A 180 -1.45 8.23 -3.13
C ILE A 180 -0.39 8.84 -4.06
N ALA A 181 0.82 8.28 -4.10
CA ALA A 181 1.85 8.71 -5.04
C ALA A 181 1.37 8.55 -6.50
N GLY A 182 0.66 7.46 -6.82
CA GLY A 182 0.01 7.26 -8.12
C GLY A 182 -1.08 8.28 -8.41
N LEU A 183 -2.02 8.46 -7.47
CA LEU A 183 -3.13 9.41 -7.56
C LEU A 183 -2.66 10.85 -7.76
N SER A 184 -1.54 11.23 -7.14
CA SER A 184 -0.96 12.56 -7.27
C SER A 184 -0.50 12.86 -8.70
N ARG A 185 -0.21 11.82 -9.50
CA ARG A 185 0.43 11.88 -10.83
C ARG A 185 1.82 12.53 -10.86
N MET A 186 2.27 13.11 -9.76
CA MET A 186 3.57 13.76 -9.62
C MET A 186 4.75 12.79 -9.82
N PHE A 187 4.58 11.49 -9.60
CA PHE A 187 5.65 10.50 -9.72
C PHE A 187 5.58 9.80 -11.07
N HIS A 188 6.66 9.81 -11.84
CA HIS A 188 6.73 9.05 -13.08
C HIS A 188 6.92 7.55 -12.80
N PRO A 189 6.34 6.64 -13.60
CA PRO A 189 6.34 5.21 -13.30
C PRO A 189 7.74 4.60 -13.14
N LEU A 190 8.66 4.86 -14.07
CA LEU A 190 9.98 4.24 -14.04
C LEU A 190 10.82 4.70 -12.82
N PRO A 191 10.97 6.01 -12.55
CA PRO A 191 11.62 6.47 -11.33
C PRO A 191 10.93 5.98 -10.04
N PHE A 192 9.60 5.85 -10.03
CA PHE A 192 8.87 5.30 -8.90
C PHE A 192 9.27 3.85 -8.64
N VAL A 193 9.28 3.00 -9.67
CA VAL A 193 9.69 1.59 -9.54
C VAL A 193 11.12 1.49 -9.05
N LEU A 194 12.06 2.26 -9.60
CA LEU A 194 13.44 2.29 -9.13
C LEU A 194 13.55 2.71 -7.66
N THR A 195 12.77 3.70 -7.25
CA THR A 195 12.71 4.16 -5.86
C THR A 195 12.21 3.06 -4.94
N VAL A 196 11.15 2.35 -5.34
CA VAL A 196 10.58 1.24 -4.56
C VAL A 196 11.56 0.08 -4.46
N LEU A 197 12.21 -0.32 -5.56
CA LEU A 197 13.22 -1.39 -5.55
C LEU A 197 14.34 -1.07 -4.55
N ILE A 198 14.86 0.15 -4.58
CA ILE A 198 15.90 0.59 -3.63
C ILE A 198 15.35 0.67 -2.19
N ALA A 199 14.15 1.21 -2.01
CA ALA A 199 13.57 1.42 -0.69
C ALA A 199 13.24 0.11 0.03
N VAL A 200 12.82 -0.93 -0.70
CA VAL A 200 12.43 -2.22 -0.12
C VAL A 200 13.63 -3.14 0.09
N LEU A 201 14.72 -2.97 -0.67
CA LEU A 201 15.89 -3.85 -0.66
C LEU A 201 16.55 -4.10 0.71
N PRO A 202 16.71 -3.12 1.63
CA PRO A 202 17.55 -3.31 2.81
C PRO A 202 17.12 -4.48 3.70
N VAL A 203 15.82 -4.62 3.99
CA VAL A 203 15.33 -5.64 4.93
C VAL A 203 15.48 -7.06 4.35
N PRO A 204 14.97 -7.39 3.15
CA PRO A 204 15.18 -8.72 2.57
C PRO A 204 16.66 -9.05 2.33
N LEU A 205 17.49 -8.06 1.98
CA LEU A 205 18.93 -8.27 1.79
C LEU A 205 19.63 -8.72 3.08
N ILE A 206 19.29 -8.09 4.21
CA ILE A 206 19.83 -8.49 5.53
C ILE A 206 19.45 -9.93 5.85
N PHE A 207 18.20 -10.33 5.62
CA PHE A 207 17.76 -11.72 5.86
C PHE A 207 18.42 -12.70 4.89
N TYR A 208 18.57 -12.34 3.61
CA TYR A 208 19.18 -13.19 2.60
C TYR A 208 20.68 -13.44 2.86
N VAL A 209 21.41 -12.45 3.37
CA VAL A 209 22.86 -12.59 3.63
C VAL A 209 23.12 -13.08 5.06
N GLY A 210 22.29 -12.70 6.03
CA GLY A 210 22.53 -12.94 7.46
C GLY A 210 21.94 -14.24 8.01
N LEU A 211 21.00 -14.88 7.31
CA LEU A 211 20.35 -16.14 7.74
C LEU A 211 20.54 -17.29 6.75
N ASN A 212 21.42 -17.13 5.77
CA ASN A 212 21.87 -18.19 4.85
C ASN A 212 23.27 -18.68 5.23
#